data_AF-S7NAK2-F1
#
_entry.id   AF-S7NAK2-F1
#
_cell.length_a   1.000
_cell.length_b   1.000
_cell.length_c   1.000
_cell.angle_alpha   90.00
_cell.angle_beta   90.00
_cell.angle_gamma   90.00
#
_symmetry.space_group_name_H-M   'P 1'
#
loop_
_entity.id
_entity.type
_entity.pdbx_description
1 polymer ?
#
loop_
_entity_poly.entity_id
_entity_poly.type
_entity_poly.pdbx_seq_one_letter_code
_entity_poly.pdbx_strand_id
1 'polypeptide(L)'
;MAPHIYAVAQTAYRAMLMSRQDQSIILLGSSGSGKTTSCQHLVQYLATIAGTGGNKVFSVDKWQALYTLLEAFGNSPTIMNGNATRFSQILSLDFDQAGQVASASIQVRGQLRVVGDWPPGFMP
;
A
#
# COMPACT_ATOMS: atom_id res chain seq x y z
N MET A 1 -8.91 -4.93 23.27
CA MET A 1 -8.67 -3.82 22.32
C MET A 1 -9.69 -3.95 21.20
N ALA A 2 -10.34 -2.87 20.79
CA ALA A 2 -11.36 -2.92 19.74
C ALA A 2 -10.72 -3.26 18.37
N PRO A 3 -11.43 -3.94 17.46
CA PRO A 3 -10.91 -4.29 16.14
C PRO A 3 -10.57 -3.01 15.36
N HIS A 4 -9.29 -2.85 15.03
CA HIS A 4 -8.77 -1.69 14.31
C HIS A 4 -7.63 -2.13 13.37
N ILE A 5 -7.48 -1.48 12.21
CA ILE A 5 -6.42 -1.80 11.24
C ILE A 5 -5.01 -1.67 11.87
N TYR A 6 -4.85 -0.71 12.79
CA TYR A 6 -3.62 -0.53 13.56
C TYR A 6 -3.34 -1.70 14.51
N ALA A 7 -4.38 -2.34 15.06
CA ALA A 7 -4.18 -3.51 15.92
C ALA A 7 -3.64 -4.70 15.10
N VAL A 8 -4.10 -4.87 13.86
CA VAL A 8 -3.56 -5.87 12.93
C VAL A 8 -2.10 -5.56 12.59
N ALA A 9 -1.80 -4.31 12.24
CA ALA A 9 -0.45 -3.85 11.94
C ALA A 9 0.52 -4.08 13.12
N GLN A 10 0.09 -3.71 14.33
CA GLN A 10 0.87 -3.89 15.55
C GLN A 10 1.10 -5.37 15.87
N THR A 11 0.08 -6.20 15.69
CA THR A 11 0.19 -7.65 15.93
C THR A 11 1.19 -8.27 14.95
N ALA A 12 1.11 -7.93 13.67
CA ALA A 12 2.08 -8.38 12.67
C ALA A 12 3.50 -7.89 12.97
N TYR A 13 3.68 -6.62 13.30
CA TYR A 13 4.99 -6.05 13.64
C TYR A 13 5.61 -6.73 14.89
N ARG A 14 4.82 -6.93 15.95
CA ARG A 14 5.28 -7.64 17.15
C ARG A 14 5.59 -9.10 16.87
N ALA A 15 4.75 -9.78 16.09
CA ALA A 15 4.97 -11.17 15.68
C ALA A 15 6.29 -11.28 14.91
N MET A 16 6.52 -10.42 13.92
CA MET A 16 7.77 -10.36 13.16
C MET A 16 9.00 -10.19 14.06
N LEU A 17 8.96 -9.29 15.06
CA LEU A 17 10.08 -9.06 15.98
C LEU A 17 10.32 -10.24 16.94
N MET A 18 9.25 -10.88 17.43
CA MET A 18 9.34 -12.00 18.36
C MET A 18 9.75 -13.31 17.67
N SER A 19 9.10 -13.66 16.56
CA SER A 19 9.33 -14.92 15.84
C SER A 19 10.48 -14.84 14.85
N ARG A 20 10.95 -13.62 14.52
CA ARG A 20 11.94 -13.37 13.45
C ARG A 20 11.52 -13.97 12.12
N GLN A 21 10.21 -13.97 11.84
CA GLN A 21 9.62 -14.45 10.59
C GLN A 21 8.89 -13.33 9.85
N ASP A 22 9.00 -13.34 8.52
CA ASP A 22 8.35 -12.40 7.64
C ASP A 22 6.82 -12.48 7.77
N GLN A 23 6.17 -11.31 7.77
CA GLN A 23 4.72 -11.21 7.89
C GLN A 23 4.15 -10.60 6.61
N SER A 24 3.04 -11.17 6.14
CA SER A 24 2.31 -10.64 4.99
C SER A 24 0.87 -10.30 5.38
N ILE A 25 0.40 -9.16 4.92
CA ILE A 25 -0.98 -8.70 5.15
C ILE A 25 -1.62 -8.51 3.79
N ILE A 26 -2.66 -9.28 3.52
CA ILE A 26 -3.38 -9.26 2.24
C ILE A 26 -4.76 -8.65 2.49
N LEU A 27 -5.04 -7.55 1.79
CA LEU A 27 -6.33 -6.87 1.85
C LEU A 27 -7.20 -7.35 0.69
N LEU A 28 -8.25 -8.12 0.99
CA LEU A 28 -9.18 -8.67 0.02
C LEU A 28 -10.52 -7.94 0.08
N GLY A 29 -11.22 -7.85 -1.06
CA GLY A 29 -12.52 -7.17 -1.16
C GLY A 29 -12.82 -6.59 -2.54
N SER A 30 -14.07 -6.21 -2.78
CA SER A 30 -14.55 -5.62 -4.05
C SER A 30 -13.99 -4.21 -4.31
N SER A 31 -13.95 -3.77 -5.57
CA SER A 31 -13.54 -2.40 -5.92
C SER A 31 -14.39 -1.38 -5.14
N GLY A 32 -13.75 -0.38 -4.52
CA GLY A 32 -14.42 0.61 -3.67
C GLY A 32 -14.60 0.24 -2.19
N SER A 33 -14.21 -0.97 -1.75
CA SER A 33 -14.36 -1.41 -0.34
C SER A 33 -13.39 -0.78 0.67
N GLY A 34 -12.61 0.24 0.29
CA GLY A 34 -11.65 0.90 1.19
C GLY A 34 -10.32 0.16 1.42
N LYS A 35 -10.01 -0.92 0.67
CA LYS A 35 -8.72 -1.64 0.78
C LYS A 35 -7.52 -0.70 0.69
N THR A 36 -7.57 0.21 -0.25
CA THR A 36 -6.54 1.21 -0.51
C THR A 36 -6.27 2.08 0.70
N THR A 37 -7.34 2.68 1.26
CA THR A 37 -7.26 3.55 2.44
C THR A 37 -6.74 2.77 3.65
N SER A 38 -7.20 1.52 3.82
CA SER A 38 -6.69 0.63 4.86
C SER A 38 -5.20 0.32 4.70
N CYS A 39 -4.72 0.14 3.46
CA CYS A 39 -3.30 -0.06 3.16
C CYS A 39 -2.49 1.18 3.55
N GLN A 40 -2.94 2.39 3.16
CA GLN A 40 -2.27 3.64 3.52
C GLN A 40 -2.14 3.82 5.03
N HIS A 41 -3.24 3.61 5.76
CA HIS A 41 -3.25 3.70 7.22
C HIS A 41 -2.30 2.67 7.87
N LEU A 42 -2.24 1.46 7.33
CA LEU A 42 -1.35 0.40 7.82
C LEU A 42 0.12 0.82 7.67
N VAL A 43 0.49 1.30 6.48
CA VAL A 43 1.85 1.74 6.16
C VAL A 43 2.25 2.97 6.99
N GLN A 44 1.35 3.94 7.14
CA GLN A 44 1.58 5.10 8.00
C GLN A 44 1.81 4.69 9.46
N TYR A 45 1.05 3.72 9.97
CA TYR A 45 1.24 3.20 11.32
C TYR A 45 2.61 2.53 11.47
N LEU A 46 2.98 1.62 10.54
CA LEU A 46 4.29 0.96 10.55
C LEU A 46 5.44 1.96 10.48
N ALA A 47 5.35 2.96 9.60
CA ALA A 47 6.34 4.02 9.50
C ALA A 47 6.47 4.85 10.79
N THR A 48 5.36 5.02 11.52
CA THR A 48 5.36 5.79 12.78
C THR A 48 6.03 5.00 13.91
N ILE A 49 5.75 3.70 14.03
CA ILE A 49 6.31 2.87 15.11
C ILE A 49 7.77 2.45 14.86
N ALA A 50 8.18 2.35 13.60
CA ALA A 50 9.51 1.88 13.20
C ALA A 50 10.42 2.99 12.63
N GLY A 51 9.98 4.26 12.65
CA GLY A 51 10.68 5.42 12.09
C GLY A 51 11.27 6.38 13.14
N THR A 52 11.47 5.90 14.37
CA THR A 52 11.90 6.72 15.52
C THR A 52 13.40 7.04 15.53
N GLY A 53 14.22 6.37 14.71
CA GLY A 53 15.63 6.67 14.50
C GLY A 53 15.84 7.75 13.43
N GLY A 54 16.69 8.75 13.70
CA GLY A 54 16.83 10.02 12.97
C GLY A 54 17.19 9.99 11.47
N ASN A 55 17.19 8.82 10.81
CA ASN A 55 17.38 8.68 9.37
C ASN A 55 16.12 8.06 8.74
N LYS A 56 15.10 8.88 8.46
CA LYS A 56 13.81 8.45 7.88
C LYS A 56 13.99 8.03 6.41
N VAL A 57 14.47 6.81 6.19
CA VAL A 57 14.51 6.16 4.87
C VAL A 57 13.11 6.19 4.23
N PHE A 58 12.09 5.93 5.05
CA PHE A 58 10.68 5.93 4.67
C PHE A 58 9.89 6.99 5.48
N SER A 59 9.37 8.02 4.80
CA SER A 59 8.51 9.05 5.41
C SER A 59 7.07 8.90 4.93
N VAL A 60 6.12 9.27 5.79
CA VAL A 60 4.69 9.31 5.45
C VAL A 60 4.43 10.20 4.24
N ASP A 61 5.15 11.33 4.13
CA ASP A 61 4.98 12.26 3.01
C ASP A 61 5.43 11.64 1.67
N LYS A 62 6.55 10.91 1.68
CA LYS A 62 7.05 10.18 0.51
C LYS A 62 6.07 9.10 0.09
N TRP A 63 5.51 8.39 1.07
CA TRP A 63 4.49 7.37 0.83
C TRP A 63 3.23 7.97 0.20
N GLN A 64 2.76 9.11 0.71
CA GLN A 64 1.59 9.79 0.17
C GLN A 64 1.82 10.28 -1.27
N ALA A 65 3.00 10.83 -1.55
CA ALA A 65 3.38 11.26 -2.90
C ALA A 65 3.48 10.08 -3.88
N LEU A 66 4.14 9.00 -3.46
CA LEU A 66 4.22 7.76 -4.24
C LEU A 66 2.83 7.19 -4.55
N TYR A 67 1.96 7.15 -3.53
CA TYR A 67 0.61 6.64 -3.70
C TYR A 67 -0.20 7.50 -4.69
N THR A 68 -0.06 8.83 -4.64
CA THR A 68 -0.69 9.74 -5.60
C THR A 68 -0.25 9.45 -7.04
N LEU A 69 1.04 9.15 -7.25
CA LEU A 69 1.55 8.75 -8.56
C LEU A 69 0.96 7.41 -9.00
N LEU A 70 0.94 6.40 -8.12
CA LEU A 70 0.36 5.10 -8.44
C LEU A 70 -1.12 5.21 -8.82
N GLU A 71 -1.86 6.08 -8.12
CA GLU A 71 -3.25 6.35 -8.44
C GLU A 71 -3.38 6.99 -9.82
N ALA A 72 -2.57 8.03 -10.11
CA ALA A 72 -2.60 8.72 -11.39
C ALA A 72 -2.26 7.82 -12.59
N PHE A 73 -1.31 6.89 -12.44
CA PHE A 73 -0.88 6.00 -13.52
C PHE A 73 -1.68 4.69 -13.62
N GLY A 74 -2.25 4.22 -12.52
CA GLY A 74 -2.80 2.87 -12.43
C GLY A 74 -4.31 2.80 -12.15
N ASN A 75 -4.94 3.89 -11.73
CA ASN A 75 -6.39 3.94 -11.63
C ASN A 75 -7.01 4.26 -12.99
N SER A 76 -8.10 3.57 -13.29
CA SER A 76 -8.89 3.80 -14.50
C SER A 76 -10.37 3.76 -14.16
N PRO A 77 -11.19 4.67 -14.71
CA PRO A 77 -12.62 4.66 -14.47
C PRO A 77 -13.27 3.40 -15.06
N THR A 78 -14.18 2.83 -14.30
CA THR A 78 -15.08 1.76 -14.73
C THR A 78 -16.52 2.24 -14.58
N ILE A 79 -17.47 1.56 -15.22
CA ILE A 79 -18.91 1.88 -15.14
C ILE A 79 -19.42 1.93 -13.68
N MET A 80 -18.81 1.14 -12.78
CA MET A 80 -19.23 1.04 -11.37
C MET A 80 -18.34 1.81 -10.37
N ASN A 81 -17.12 2.19 -10.76
CA ASN A 81 -16.19 2.90 -9.90
C ASN A 81 -15.29 3.82 -10.74
N GLY A 82 -15.40 5.13 -10.53
CA GLY A 82 -14.64 6.16 -11.25
C GLY A 82 -13.13 6.13 -10.97
N ASN A 83 -12.70 5.57 -9.83
CA ASN A 83 -11.28 5.44 -9.45
C ASN A 83 -10.96 3.97 -9.13
N ALA A 84 -11.12 3.09 -10.11
CA ALA A 84 -10.80 1.68 -9.92
C ALA A 84 -9.31 1.42 -10.11
N THR A 85 -8.65 0.92 -9.06
CA THR A 85 -7.28 0.41 -9.12
C THR A 85 -7.24 -0.85 -9.99
N ARG A 86 -6.51 -0.79 -11.11
CA ARG A 86 -6.42 -1.88 -12.12
C ARG A 86 -5.05 -2.57 -12.13
N PHE A 87 -4.24 -2.32 -11.10
CA PHE A 87 -2.94 -2.95 -10.90
C PHE A 87 -2.92 -3.69 -9.55
N SER A 88 -2.06 -4.70 -9.46
CA SER A 88 -1.68 -5.29 -8.19
C SER A 88 -0.43 -4.57 -7.67
N GLN A 89 -0.42 -4.23 -6.39
CA GLN A 89 0.74 -3.65 -5.72
C GLN A 89 1.17 -4.54 -4.56
N ILE A 90 2.47 -4.75 -4.45
CA ILE A 90 3.11 -5.42 -3.32
C ILE A 90 4.07 -4.40 -2.71
N LEU A 91 3.84 -4.03 -1.45
CA LEU A 91 4.75 -3.21 -0.68
C LEU A 91 5.50 -4.13 0.28
N SER A 92 6.82 -4.12 0.19
CA SER A 92 7.70 -4.83 1.11
C SER A 92 8.47 -3.81 1.95
N LEU A 93 8.42 -3.98 3.26
CA LEU A 93 9.15 -3.18 4.23
C LEU A 93 10.14 -4.08 4.96
N ASP A 94 11.41 -3.75 4.88
CA ASP A 94 12.48 -4.47 5.57
C ASP A 94 12.80 -3.76 6.88
N PHE A 95 12.89 -4.53 7.96
CA PHE A 95 13.19 -4.02 9.29
C PHE A 95 14.53 -4.55 9.78
N ASP A 96 15.30 -3.70 10.46
CA ASP A 96 16.56 -4.09 11.08
C ASP A 96 16.33 -4.90 12.38
N GLN A 97 17.43 -5.35 13.01
CA GLN A 97 17.33 -6.08 14.26
C GLN A 97 16.77 -5.28 15.44
N ALA A 98 16.82 -3.95 15.37
CA ALA A 98 16.27 -3.01 16.34
C ALA A 98 14.81 -2.66 16.04
N GLY A 99 14.22 -3.22 14.97
CA GLY A 99 12.85 -2.96 14.54
C GLY A 99 12.64 -1.64 13.80
N GLN A 100 13.71 -0.98 13.35
CA GLN A 100 13.64 0.22 12.51
C GLN A 100 13.46 -0.15 11.04
N VAL A 101 12.80 0.71 10.26
CA VAL A 101 12.70 0.51 8.80
C VAL A 101 14.07 0.69 8.15
N ALA A 102 14.61 -0.40 7.60
CA ALA A 102 15.88 -0.41 6.89
C ALA A 102 15.70 -0.10 5.40
N SER A 103 14.66 -0.66 4.78
CA SER A 103 14.37 -0.49 3.35
C SER A 103 12.87 -0.60 3.07
N ALA A 104 12.45 -0.04 1.94
CA ALA A 104 11.10 -0.15 1.43
C ALA A 104 11.16 -0.35 -0.08
N SER A 105 10.47 -1.35 -0.59
CA SER A 105 10.33 -1.59 -2.02
C SER A 105 8.87 -1.76 -2.41
N ILE A 106 8.49 -1.21 -3.55
CA ILE A 106 7.17 -1.38 -4.11
C ILE A 106 7.27 -2.08 -5.46
N GLN A 107 6.51 -3.15 -5.61
CA GLN A 107 6.36 -3.85 -6.87
C GLN A 107 4.94 -3.66 -7.37
N VAL A 108 4.82 -2.97 -8.51
CA VAL A 108 3.55 -2.79 -9.20
C VAL A 108 3.50 -3.77 -10.37
N ARG A 109 2.44 -4.57 -10.43
CA ARG A 109 2.16 -5.48 -11.54
C ARG A 109 0.80 -5.10 -12.12
N GLY A 110 0.82 -4.40 -13.24
CA GLY A 110 -0.36 -4.06 -14.02
C GLY A 110 -0.38 -4.84 -15.33
N GLN A 111 -1.57 -5.27 -15.77
CA GLN A 111 -1.79 -5.57 -17.17
C GLN A 111 -2.00 -4.23 -17.87
N LEU A 112 -0.91 -3.67 -18.40
CA LEU A 112 -0.94 -2.40 -19.13
C LEU A 112 -1.86 -2.59 -20.35
N ARG A 113 -3.10 -2.12 -20.28
CA ARG A 113 -3.96 -2.01 -21.47
C ARG A 113 -3.50 -0.76 -22.21
N VAL A 114 -2.45 -0.92 -23.00
CA VAL A 114 -1.94 0.12 -23.89
C VAL A 114 -3.03 0.42 -24.93
N VAL A 115 -3.47 1.69 -24.96
CA VAL A 115 -4.11 2.42 -26.06
C VAL A 115 -4.71 1.53 -27.16
N GLY A 116 -5.98 1.16 -27.03
CA GLY A 116 -6.70 0.44 -28.09
C GLY A 116 -8.17 0.13 -27.81
N ASP A 117 -8.57 0.12 -26.54
CA ASP A 117 -9.90 -0.35 -26.11
C ASP A 117 -10.74 0.79 -25.51
N TRP A 118 -10.72 1.96 -26.13
CA TRP A 118 -11.73 2.98 -25.83
C TRP A 118 -13.07 2.53 -26.43
N PRO A 119 -14.18 2.52 -25.67
CA PRO A 119 -15.49 2.35 -26.27
C PRO A 119 -15.72 3.45 -27.32
N PRO A 120 -16.32 3.13 -28.48
CA PRO A 120 -16.60 4.13 -29.51
C PRO A 120 -17.51 5.22 -28.91
N GLY A 121 -17.01 6.44 -28.80
CA GLY A 121 -17.75 7.58 -28.24
C GLY A 121 -16.94 8.51 -27.31
N PHE A 122 -15.69 8.16 -26.99
CA PHE A 122 -14.79 9.02 -26.20
C PHE A 122 -13.54 9.41 -27.01
N MET A 123 -13.76 10.18 -28.08
CA MET A 123 -12.73 11.07 -28.64
C MET A 123 -13.33 12.48 -28.69
N PRO A 124 -12.54 13.53 -28.37
CA PRO A 124 -12.99 14.93 -28.46
C PRO A 124 -13.28 15.37 -29.89
#